data_AF-A0A667ZMY3-F1
#
_entry.id   AF-A0A667ZMY3-F1
#
_cell.length_a   1.000
_cell.length_b   1.000
_cell.length_c   1.000
_cell.angle_alpha   90.00
_cell.angle_beta   90.00
_cell.angle_gamma   90.00
#
_symmetry.space_group_name_H-M   'P 1'
#
loop_
_entity.id
_entity.type
_entity.pdbx_description
1 polymer ?
#
loop_
_entity_poly.entity_id
_entity_poly.type
_entity_poly.pdbx_seq_one_letter_code
_entity_poly.pdbx_strand_id
1 'polypeptide(L)'
;RSKSLCTGVEDMLFYTITEGKEHIPISSFISALKKTGLHPSDPRLRDCMEKLRQAVRDSIGEVMMDKELFHRCVGGNIVLLIQAFRKKFIIPEFDVFAKKINEIFNTVADYIPHLSKFSPELWGVSLCTVDGQRHSIGDTKQPFCLQSCVKPLEYAIAVHEAGTEKVHRYVGMEPSGLKFNKLSLDEEDKPHNPMVNAGAMVISSLIKVNNLSSFPQVMEFVKKIAGHEYVGFSNATFQSEKETGDRNFAIGYYMKEKKCFPDGADMIDALDFYFQLCSIEVTCESGSIMAATLANGGICPITGEHVLCAEAVRNTLSLMHSCGMYDFSGQMAFHVGLPAKSGVSGAVLLVVPNVMGVMCWSPPLDRVGNSVRGIRFCQELVSHFNFHNYDNLRHFVKKQDPRRQDGDDRVSLCFQLDVRCLQWRRVGPEKVRQRASLFCVPVNKWPSLYHQNCSDF
;
A
#
# COMPACT_ATOMS: atom_id res chain seq x y z
N ARG A 1 -23.07 18.09 29.61
CA ARG A 1 -23.75 16.80 29.30
C ARG A 1 -22.95 15.89 28.36
N SER A 2 -21.80 16.28 27.80
CA SER A 2 -20.95 15.40 26.94
C SER A 2 -19.98 14.49 27.70
N LYS A 3 -19.57 14.85 28.93
CA LYS A 3 -18.60 14.06 29.71
C LYS A 3 -19.09 12.66 30.13
N SER A 4 -20.40 12.45 30.35
CA SER A 4 -20.91 11.15 30.83
C SER A 4 -21.11 10.09 29.74
N LEU A 5 -21.21 10.49 28.47
CA LEU A 5 -21.28 9.52 27.37
C LEU A 5 -19.88 8.99 27.00
N CYS A 6 -18.86 9.85 27.06
CA CYS A 6 -17.48 9.48 26.73
C CYS A 6 -16.93 8.41 27.69
N THR A 7 -17.22 8.55 29.00
CA THR A 7 -16.80 7.59 30.02
C THR A 7 -17.39 6.20 29.75
N GLY A 8 -18.66 6.09 29.37
CA GLY A 8 -19.29 4.77 29.13
C GLY A 8 -18.68 4.00 27.95
N VAL A 9 -18.17 4.69 26.92
CA VAL A 9 -17.55 4.05 25.76
C VAL A 9 -16.12 3.60 26.07
N GLU A 10 -15.37 4.40 26.83
CA GLU A 10 -14.05 4.04 27.32
C GLU A 10 -14.11 2.82 28.25
N ASP A 11 -15.12 2.75 29.13
CA ASP A 11 -15.39 1.61 29.99
C ASP A 11 -15.63 0.32 29.18
N MET A 12 -16.50 0.40 28.18
CA MET A 12 -16.79 -0.76 27.32
C MET A 12 -15.55 -1.22 26.56
N LEU A 13 -14.73 -0.28 26.08
CA LEU A 13 -13.49 -0.61 25.40
C LEU A 13 -12.51 -1.30 26.36
N PHE A 14 -12.36 -0.79 27.58
CA PHE A 14 -11.53 -1.40 28.62
C PHE A 14 -11.94 -2.86 28.81
N TYR A 15 -13.21 -3.13 29.13
CA TYR A 15 -13.69 -4.50 29.35
C TYR A 15 -13.58 -5.40 28.11
N THR A 16 -13.68 -4.82 26.91
CA THR A 16 -13.44 -5.56 25.65
C THR A 16 -11.99 -6.01 25.53
N ILE A 17 -11.04 -5.13 25.89
CA ILE A 17 -9.60 -5.41 25.82
C ILE A 17 -9.17 -6.35 26.95
N THR A 18 -9.74 -6.19 28.15
CA THR A 18 -9.37 -6.96 29.34
C THR A 18 -10.10 -8.30 29.46
N GLU A 19 -11.02 -8.60 28.53
CA GLU A 19 -11.90 -9.77 28.59
C GLU A 19 -12.66 -9.85 29.93
N GLY A 20 -13.12 -8.69 30.43
CA GLY A 20 -13.85 -8.57 31.69
C GLY A 20 -12.99 -8.52 32.95
N LYS A 21 -11.66 -8.50 32.85
CA LYS A 21 -10.78 -8.32 34.03
C LYS A 21 -10.77 -6.87 34.49
N GLU A 22 -10.74 -6.67 35.81
CA GLU A 22 -10.66 -5.34 36.43
C GLU A 22 -9.27 -4.70 36.29
N HIS A 23 -8.23 -5.51 36.16
CA HIS A 23 -6.85 -5.05 36.03
C HIS A 23 -6.10 -5.91 35.01
N ILE A 24 -5.28 -5.29 34.17
CA ILE A 24 -4.35 -5.99 33.26
C ILE A 24 -2.96 -5.37 33.32
N PRO A 25 -1.88 -6.15 33.12
CA PRO A 25 -0.56 -5.57 32.94
C PRO A 25 -0.52 -4.63 31.72
N ILE A 26 0.20 -3.51 31.80
CA ILE A 26 0.41 -2.62 30.64
C ILE A 26 1.02 -3.38 29.44
N SER A 27 1.88 -4.37 29.71
CA SER A 27 2.47 -5.26 28.70
C SER A 27 1.41 -6.02 27.90
N SER A 28 0.32 -6.42 28.55
CA SER A 28 -0.81 -7.11 27.92
C SER A 28 -1.62 -6.17 27.02
N PHE A 29 -1.86 -4.92 27.45
CA PHE A 29 -2.48 -3.89 26.62
C PHE A 29 -1.66 -3.62 25.35
N ILE A 30 -0.34 -3.45 25.49
CA ILE A 30 0.56 -3.21 24.34
C ILE A 30 0.58 -4.42 23.39
N SER A 31 0.55 -5.64 23.94
CA SER A 31 0.46 -6.87 23.14
C SER A 31 -0.85 -6.95 22.36
N ALA A 32 -1.98 -6.64 23.01
CA ALA A 32 -3.29 -6.59 22.37
C ALA A 32 -3.35 -5.50 21.28
N LEU A 33 -2.78 -4.32 21.53
CA LEU A 33 -2.64 -3.25 20.54
C LEU A 33 -1.85 -3.71 19.31
N LYS A 34 -0.70 -4.37 19.51
CA LYS A 34 0.12 -4.89 18.39
C LYS A 34 -0.63 -5.92 17.55
N LYS A 35 -1.50 -6.74 18.14
CA LYS A 35 -2.35 -7.69 17.39
C LYS A 35 -3.32 -7.00 16.41
N THR A 36 -3.72 -5.76 16.69
CA THR A 36 -4.52 -4.96 15.75
C THR A 36 -3.72 -4.50 14.52
N GLY A 37 -2.39 -4.62 14.56
CA GLY A 37 -1.46 -4.13 13.55
C GLY A 37 -0.94 -2.72 13.79
N LEU A 38 -1.49 -1.97 14.75
CA LEU A 38 -0.95 -0.67 15.12
C LEU A 38 0.42 -0.80 15.80
N HIS A 39 1.36 0.03 15.36
CA HIS A 39 2.70 0.08 15.95
C HIS A 39 2.74 1.05 17.15
N PRO A 40 3.43 0.74 18.26
CA PRO A 40 3.55 1.67 19.40
C PRO A 40 4.29 2.98 19.11
N SER A 41 4.92 3.12 17.94
CA SER A 41 5.50 4.39 17.47
C SER A 41 4.58 5.17 16.53
N ASP A 42 3.34 4.71 16.30
CA ASP A 42 2.36 5.44 15.49
C ASP A 42 2.17 6.86 16.05
N PRO A 43 2.41 7.91 15.25
CA PRO A 43 2.26 9.30 15.68
C PRO A 43 0.88 9.62 16.27
N ARG A 44 -0.18 8.96 15.79
CA ARG A 44 -1.56 9.11 16.30
C ARG A 44 -1.77 8.47 17.66
N LEU A 45 -0.79 7.72 18.18
CA LEU A 45 -0.81 7.10 19.52
C LEU A 45 0.21 7.73 20.48
N ARG A 46 0.96 8.76 20.06
CA ARG A 46 2.05 9.35 20.84
C ARG A 46 1.65 9.68 22.27
N ASP A 47 0.57 10.44 22.44
CA ASP A 47 0.11 10.90 23.75
C ASP A 47 -0.25 9.72 24.68
N CYS A 48 -0.93 8.70 24.14
CA CYS A 48 -1.23 7.47 24.88
C CYS A 48 0.04 6.74 25.31
N MET A 49 0.99 6.56 24.39
CA MET A 49 2.23 5.84 24.66
C MET A 49 3.15 6.60 25.63
N GLU A 50 3.20 7.92 25.56
CA GLU A 50 3.95 8.76 26.51
C GLU A 50 3.40 8.63 27.94
N LYS A 51 2.07 8.70 28.10
CA LYS A 51 1.42 8.52 29.40
C LYS A 51 1.62 7.11 29.97
N LEU A 52 1.56 6.08 29.13
CA LEU A 52 1.86 4.70 29.55
C LEU A 52 3.31 4.56 30.01
N ARG A 53 4.27 5.12 29.25
CA ARG A 53 5.68 5.11 29.65
C ARG A 53 5.91 5.88 30.95
N GLN A 54 5.21 6.99 31.16
CA GLN A 54 5.29 7.75 32.41
C GLN A 54 4.79 6.92 33.61
N ALA A 55 3.63 6.27 33.48
CA ALA A 55 3.09 5.40 34.53
C ALA A 55 4.04 4.25 34.89
N VAL A 56 4.71 3.66 33.90
CA VAL A 56 5.75 2.63 34.11
C VAL A 56 6.97 3.19 34.83
N ARG A 57 7.44 4.39 34.47
CA ARG A 57 8.60 5.02 35.13
C ARG A 57 8.35 5.40 36.58
N ASP A 58 7.12 5.78 36.91
CA ASP A 58 6.75 6.22 38.26
C ASP A 58 6.54 5.03 39.24
N SER A 59 6.64 3.79 38.75
CA SER A 59 6.40 2.57 39.53
C SER A 59 7.65 1.71 39.64
N ILE A 60 7.86 1.06 40.79
CA ILE A 60 9.04 0.20 41.07
C ILE A 60 8.80 -1.26 40.61
N GLY A 61 7.78 -1.51 39.78
CA GLY A 61 7.37 -2.87 39.39
C GLY A 61 6.43 -2.90 38.19
N GLU A 62 5.90 -4.10 37.88
CA GLU A 62 4.92 -4.26 36.81
C GLU A 62 3.65 -3.46 37.11
N VAL A 63 3.31 -2.54 36.22
CA VAL A 63 2.15 -1.66 36.39
C VAL A 63 0.89 -2.38 35.92
N MET A 64 -0.05 -2.52 36.83
CA MET A 64 -1.39 -2.97 36.56
C MET A 64 -2.23 -1.77 36.13
N MET A 65 -2.75 -1.84 34.90
CA MET A 65 -3.70 -0.89 34.37
C MET A 65 -5.09 -1.23 34.87
N ASP A 66 -5.63 -0.34 35.69
CA ASP A 66 -7.04 -0.27 36.02
C ASP A 66 -7.77 0.68 35.04
N LYS A 67 -9.08 0.81 35.24
CA LYS A 67 -9.96 1.66 34.46
C LYS A 67 -9.56 3.14 34.50
N GLU A 68 -9.14 3.64 35.66
CA GLU A 68 -8.76 5.05 35.82
C GLU A 68 -7.45 5.37 35.07
N LEU A 69 -6.45 4.49 35.18
CA LEU A 69 -5.21 4.58 34.42
C LEU A 69 -5.49 4.48 32.93
N PHE A 70 -6.36 3.54 32.51
CA PHE A 70 -6.78 3.41 31.12
C PHE A 70 -7.36 4.74 30.59
N HIS A 71 -8.36 5.32 31.23
CA HIS A 71 -8.96 6.61 30.82
C HIS A 71 -7.93 7.73 30.70
N ARG A 72 -7.04 7.86 31.69
CA ARG A 72 -5.98 8.87 31.67
C ARG A 72 -5.07 8.70 30.44
N CYS A 73 -4.72 7.46 30.12
CA CYS A 73 -3.83 7.13 29.01
C CYS A 73 -4.51 7.25 27.64
N VAL A 74 -5.73 6.75 27.46
CA VAL A 74 -6.33 6.59 26.12
C VAL A 74 -7.16 7.77 25.63
N GLY A 75 -7.55 8.71 26.51
CA GLY A 75 -8.57 9.72 26.19
C GLY A 75 -8.30 10.57 24.93
N GLY A 76 -7.03 10.87 24.60
CA GLY A 76 -6.67 11.61 23.39
C GLY A 76 -6.75 10.81 22.09
N ASN A 77 -6.77 9.47 22.19
CA ASN A 77 -6.62 8.55 21.06
C ASN A 77 -7.77 7.51 21.01
N ILE A 78 -8.82 7.74 21.79
CA ILE A 78 -9.90 6.78 22.03
C ILE A 78 -10.62 6.35 20.75
N VAL A 79 -10.84 7.28 19.80
CA VAL A 79 -11.53 6.99 18.53
C VAL A 79 -10.75 5.95 17.71
N LEU A 80 -9.43 6.12 17.58
CA LEU A 80 -8.56 5.19 16.85
C LEU A 80 -8.53 3.83 17.54
N LEU A 81 -8.43 3.80 18.88
CA LEU A 81 -8.41 2.56 19.65
C LEU A 81 -9.76 1.81 19.57
N ILE A 82 -10.89 2.51 19.57
CA ILE A 82 -12.21 1.91 19.34
C ILE A 82 -12.25 1.24 17.96
N GLN A 83 -11.75 1.92 16.91
CA GLN A 83 -11.71 1.34 15.57
C GLN A 83 -10.84 0.07 15.53
N ALA A 84 -9.66 0.12 16.15
CA ALA A 84 -8.72 -0.98 16.20
C ALA A 84 -9.33 -2.22 16.91
N PHE A 85 -9.80 -2.05 18.15
CA PHE A 85 -10.26 -3.18 18.96
C PHE A 85 -11.66 -3.68 18.59
N ARG A 86 -12.49 -2.86 17.93
CA ARG A 86 -13.78 -3.31 17.38
C ARG A 86 -13.65 -3.89 15.97
N LYS A 87 -12.43 -4.20 15.52
CA LYS A 87 -12.15 -4.82 14.21
C LYS A 87 -12.78 -4.00 13.06
N LYS A 88 -12.67 -2.66 13.14
CA LYS A 88 -13.21 -1.71 12.13
C LYS A 88 -12.18 -1.23 11.11
N PHE A 89 -10.92 -1.63 11.25
CA PHE A 89 -9.93 -1.41 10.21
C PHE A 89 -10.20 -2.25 8.97
N ILE A 90 -9.63 -1.79 7.86
CA ILE A 90 -9.73 -2.35 6.53
C ILE A 90 -9.29 -3.81 6.47
N ILE A 91 -8.38 -4.23 7.35
CA ILE A 91 -8.05 -5.63 7.61
C ILE A 91 -8.40 -5.93 9.07
N PRO A 92 -9.61 -6.47 9.34
CA PRO A 92 -10.09 -6.75 10.69
C PRO A 92 -9.23 -7.74 11.49
N GLU A 93 -8.70 -8.76 10.83
CA GLU A 93 -7.95 -9.88 11.44
C GLU A 93 -6.48 -9.84 11.00
N PHE A 94 -5.83 -8.73 11.33
CA PHE A 94 -4.51 -8.38 10.82
C PHE A 94 -3.40 -9.35 11.23
N ASP A 95 -3.47 -9.96 12.41
CA ASP A 95 -2.49 -10.95 12.85
C ASP A 95 -2.56 -12.25 12.01
N VAL A 96 -3.77 -12.65 11.57
CA VAL A 96 -3.98 -13.77 10.65
C VAL A 96 -3.43 -13.41 9.26
N PHE A 97 -3.76 -12.22 8.77
CA PHE A 97 -3.23 -11.71 7.51
C PHE A 97 -1.69 -11.64 7.50
N ALA A 98 -1.09 -11.12 8.57
CA ALA A 98 0.36 -11.01 8.72
C ALA A 98 1.06 -12.39 8.70
N LYS A 99 0.46 -13.41 9.32
CA LYS A 99 0.97 -14.80 9.23
C LYS A 99 0.97 -15.29 7.77
N LYS A 100 -0.08 -15.01 7.01
CA LYS A 100 -0.15 -15.39 5.60
C LYS A 100 0.90 -14.66 4.75
N ILE A 101 1.16 -13.39 5.06
CA ILE A 101 2.26 -12.64 4.43
C ILE A 101 3.61 -13.29 4.73
N ASN A 102 3.85 -13.78 5.94
CA ASN A 102 5.08 -14.50 6.26
C ASN A 102 5.24 -15.79 5.44
N GLU A 103 4.16 -16.55 5.25
CA GLU A 103 4.17 -17.75 4.39
C GLU A 103 4.54 -17.41 2.94
N ILE A 104 3.95 -16.35 2.39
CA ILE A 104 4.28 -15.87 1.04
C ILE A 104 5.75 -15.44 0.99
N PHE A 105 6.21 -14.66 1.96
CA PHE A 105 7.60 -14.22 2.03
C PHE A 105 8.59 -15.40 2.02
N ASN A 106 8.35 -16.41 2.85
CA ASN A 106 9.22 -17.59 2.94
C ASN A 106 9.22 -18.40 1.63
N THR A 107 8.06 -18.57 0.99
CA THR A 107 7.93 -19.24 -0.31
C THR A 107 8.80 -18.56 -1.39
N VAL A 108 8.94 -17.23 -1.31
CA VAL A 108 9.76 -16.44 -2.23
C VAL A 108 11.23 -16.44 -1.83
N ALA A 109 11.55 -16.49 -0.54
CA ALA A 109 12.92 -16.52 -0.05
C ALA A 109 13.68 -17.77 -0.57
N ASP A 110 13.00 -18.91 -0.59
CA ASP A 110 13.53 -20.20 -1.09
C ASP A 110 13.79 -20.19 -2.61
N TYR A 111 13.25 -19.21 -3.34
CA TYR A 111 13.53 -19.00 -4.75
C TYR A 111 14.81 -18.17 -4.92
N ILE A 112 15.92 -18.80 -5.34
CA ILE A 112 17.23 -18.14 -5.52
C ILE A 112 17.62 -18.11 -7.01
N PRO A 113 17.48 -16.95 -7.70
CA PRO A 113 18.13 -16.71 -8.98
C PRO A 113 19.57 -16.24 -8.77
N HIS A 114 20.53 -16.89 -9.44
CA HIS A 114 21.99 -16.67 -9.30
C HIS A 114 22.50 -15.38 -10.01
N LEU A 115 21.81 -14.24 -9.90
CA LEU A 115 21.93 -13.17 -10.92
C LEU A 115 22.55 -11.81 -10.49
N SER A 116 23.20 -11.63 -9.33
CA SER A 116 23.64 -10.25 -8.95
C SER A 116 24.96 -10.10 -8.16
N LYS A 117 25.54 -8.89 -8.30
CA LYS A 117 26.74 -8.40 -7.59
C LYS A 117 26.49 -7.99 -6.12
N PHE A 118 25.24 -7.73 -5.74
CA PHE A 118 24.85 -7.53 -4.34
C PHE A 118 24.58 -8.89 -3.68
N SER A 119 24.69 -8.96 -2.35
CA SER A 119 24.40 -10.21 -1.62
C SER A 119 23.04 -10.74 -2.05
N PRO A 120 22.95 -11.95 -2.62
CA PRO A 120 21.69 -12.54 -3.06
C PRO A 120 20.74 -12.83 -1.88
N GLU A 121 21.22 -12.64 -0.65
CA GLU A 121 20.50 -12.91 0.58
C GLU A 121 19.55 -11.78 0.98
N LEU A 122 19.81 -10.53 0.54
CA LEU A 122 19.02 -9.38 0.97
C LEU A 122 17.59 -9.44 0.41
N TRP A 123 16.63 -9.54 1.33
CA TRP A 123 15.20 -9.61 1.01
C TRP A 123 14.37 -9.03 2.15
N GLY A 124 13.68 -7.92 1.85
CA GLY A 124 12.76 -7.27 2.80
C GLY A 124 11.40 -7.00 2.18
N VAL A 125 10.35 -7.18 2.97
CA VAL A 125 8.98 -6.78 2.64
C VAL A 125 8.35 -6.05 3.83
N SER A 126 7.80 -4.87 3.56
CA SER A 126 6.99 -4.13 4.52
C SER A 126 5.65 -3.73 3.91
N LEU A 127 4.61 -3.74 4.74
CA LEU A 127 3.28 -3.29 4.38
C LEU A 127 2.73 -2.30 5.41
N CYS A 128 1.90 -1.38 4.92
CA CYS A 128 1.18 -0.40 5.72
C CYS A 128 -0.25 -0.28 5.16
N THR A 129 -1.28 -0.51 5.97
CA THR A 129 -2.68 -0.34 5.53
C THR A 129 -3.09 1.12 5.53
N VAL A 130 -4.21 1.44 4.88
CA VAL A 130 -4.78 2.81 4.90
C VAL A 130 -5.20 3.27 6.30
N ASP A 131 -5.38 2.33 7.24
CA ASP A 131 -5.65 2.62 8.66
C ASP A 131 -4.38 2.70 9.52
N GLY A 132 -3.20 2.46 8.95
CA GLY A 132 -1.89 2.50 9.61
C GLY A 132 -1.48 1.19 10.30
N GLN A 133 -2.13 0.06 9.97
CA GLN A 133 -1.67 -1.25 10.41
C GLN A 133 -0.40 -1.62 9.66
N ARG A 134 0.65 -2.07 10.37
CA ARG A 134 1.99 -2.30 9.80
C ARG A 134 2.50 -3.69 10.09
N HIS A 135 3.16 -4.30 9.11
CA HIS A 135 3.87 -5.56 9.26
C HIS A 135 5.13 -5.57 8.37
N SER A 136 6.21 -6.16 8.88
CA SER A 136 7.52 -6.17 8.23
C SER A 136 8.20 -7.51 8.44
N ILE A 137 8.85 -8.03 7.40
CA ILE A 137 9.60 -9.29 7.44
C ILE A 137 10.86 -9.20 6.54
N GLY A 138 11.98 -9.75 7.03
CA GLY A 138 13.28 -9.71 6.37
C GLY A 138 14.08 -8.44 6.63
N ASP A 139 14.90 -8.03 5.66
CA ASP A 139 15.84 -6.90 5.76
C ASP A 139 15.16 -5.53 5.58
N THR A 140 14.13 -5.24 6.38
CA THR A 140 13.22 -4.11 6.12
C THR A 140 13.74 -2.74 6.53
N LYS A 141 14.79 -2.72 7.37
CA LYS A 141 15.36 -1.49 7.95
C LYS A 141 16.64 -1.03 7.26
N GLN A 142 17.14 -1.80 6.30
CA GLN A 142 18.32 -1.41 5.53
C GLN A 142 17.96 -0.26 4.58
N PRO A 143 18.69 0.86 4.62
CA PRO A 143 18.50 1.94 3.65
C PRO A 143 18.90 1.51 2.24
N PHE A 144 18.13 1.95 1.26
CA PHE A 144 18.44 1.82 -0.16
C PHE A 144 17.90 3.02 -0.95
N CYS A 145 18.53 3.36 -2.08
CA CYS A 145 18.05 4.42 -2.96
C CYS A 145 16.73 4.02 -3.64
N LEU A 146 15.76 4.95 -3.69
CA LEU A 146 14.49 4.77 -4.38
C LEU A 146 14.68 4.50 -5.87
N GLN A 147 15.69 5.12 -6.49
CA GLN A 147 15.90 5.02 -7.93
C GLN A 147 14.61 5.41 -8.67
N SER A 148 14.26 4.72 -9.75
CA SER A 148 13.01 4.94 -10.49
C SER A 148 11.72 4.81 -9.66
N CYS A 149 11.73 4.29 -8.42
CA CYS A 149 10.58 4.34 -7.52
C CYS A 149 10.21 5.77 -7.08
N VAL A 150 11.09 6.76 -7.27
CA VAL A 150 10.78 8.17 -7.00
C VAL A 150 9.87 8.79 -8.06
N LYS A 151 9.87 8.26 -9.30
CA LYS A 151 9.16 8.83 -10.46
C LYS A 151 7.64 9.04 -10.25
N PRO A 152 6.91 8.09 -9.64
CA PRO A 152 5.52 8.32 -9.27
C PRO A 152 5.33 9.42 -8.23
N LEU A 153 6.27 9.56 -7.29
CA LEU A 153 6.19 10.55 -6.21
C LEU A 153 6.45 11.96 -6.75
N GLU A 154 7.49 12.15 -7.57
CA GLU A 154 7.74 13.45 -8.22
C GLU A 154 6.57 13.87 -9.12
N TYR A 155 5.98 12.93 -9.87
CA TYR A 155 4.81 13.21 -10.70
C TYR A 155 3.58 13.60 -9.85
N ALA A 156 3.33 12.87 -8.76
CA ALA A 156 2.24 13.21 -7.86
C ALA A 156 2.42 14.62 -7.27
N ILE A 157 3.64 14.99 -6.86
CA ILE A 157 3.96 16.33 -6.35
C ILE A 157 3.73 17.38 -7.45
N ALA A 158 4.22 17.15 -8.68
CA ALA A 158 4.04 18.07 -9.78
C ALA A 158 2.56 18.30 -10.12
N VAL A 159 1.74 17.25 -10.15
CA VAL A 159 0.29 17.39 -10.38
C VAL A 159 -0.39 18.05 -9.20
N HIS A 160 0.03 17.78 -7.96
CA HIS A 160 -0.52 18.42 -6.77
C HIS A 160 -0.34 19.94 -6.81
N GLU A 161 0.84 20.41 -7.25
CA GLU A 161 1.21 21.82 -7.25
C GLU A 161 0.71 22.58 -8.49
N ALA A 162 0.78 21.96 -9.66
CA ALA A 162 0.53 22.61 -10.94
C ALA A 162 -0.77 22.16 -11.64
N GLY A 163 -1.39 21.07 -11.20
CA GLY A 163 -2.56 20.46 -11.84
C GLY A 163 -2.23 19.63 -13.08
N THR A 164 -3.12 18.70 -13.40
CA THR A 164 -2.95 17.73 -14.50
C THR A 164 -2.75 18.39 -15.85
N GLU A 165 -3.58 19.39 -16.17
CA GLU A 165 -3.53 20.14 -17.43
C GLU A 165 -2.16 20.77 -17.68
N LYS A 166 -1.57 21.42 -16.67
CA LYS A 166 -0.26 22.07 -16.83
C LYS A 166 0.85 21.05 -17.00
N VAL A 167 0.82 19.96 -16.23
CA VAL A 167 1.83 18.89 -16.31
C VAL A 167 1.79 18.19 -17.67
N HIS A 168 0.61 17.81 -18.15
CA HIS A 168 0.47 17.03 -19.37
C HIS A 168 0.56 17.82 -20.68
N ARG A 169 0.76 19.15 -20.60
CA ARG A 169 1.29 19.90 -21.74
C ARG A 169 2.70 19.48 -22.13
N TYR A 170 3.47 18.91 -21.20
CA TYR A 170 4.88 18.58 -21.40
C TYR A 170 5.17 17.08 -21.42
N VAL A 171 4.27 16.24 -20.91
CA VAL A 171 4.45 14.78 -20.84
C VAL A 171 3.15 14.06 -21.19
N GLY A 172 3.24 12.97 -21.95
CA GLY A 172 2.10 12.13 -22.30
C GLY A 172 1.54 11.32 -21.13
N MET A 173 0.52 10.52 -21.42
CA MET A 173 -0.20 9.68 -20.45
C MET A 173 -0.14 8.18 -20.80
N GLU A 174 0.55 7.81 -21.88
CA GLU A 174 0.43 6.48 -22.49
C GLU A 174 1.73 5.67 -22.37
N PRO A 175 1.64 4.33 -22.33
CA PRO A 175 2.82 3.49 -22.47
C PRO A 175 3.44 3.69 -23.86
N SER A 176 4.77 3.66 -23.94
CA SER A 176 5.46 3.86 -25.23
C SER A 176 5.29 2.69 -26.21
N GLY A 177 4.97 1.49 -25.71
CA GLY A 177 5.00 0.25 -26.51
C GLY A 177 6.40 -0.15 -27.01
N LEU A 178 7.43 0.60 -26.63
CA LEU A 178 8.82 0.42 -27.01
C LEU A 178 9.62 -0.05 -25.80
N LYS A 179 10.77 -0.68 -26.06
CA LYS A 179 11.74 -0.98 -25.00
C LYS A 179 12.07 0.29 -24.24
N PHE A 180 12.08 0.24 -22.90
CA PHE A 180 12.39 1.37 -22.02
C PHE A 180 13.76 2.01 -22.31
N ASN A 181 14.63 1.25 -23.01
CA ASN A 181 15.95 1.68 -23.40
C ASN A 181 16.03 2.53 -24.69
N LYS A 182 14.94 2.67 -25.44
CA LYS A 182 14.94 3.42 -26.69
C LYS A 182 14.71 4.91 -26.43
N LEU A 183 15.47 5.76 -27.12
CA LEU A 183 15.21 7.20 -27.17
C LEU A 183 13.99 7.41 -28.06
N SER A 184 12.84 7.76 -27.48
CA SER A 184 11.63 8.08 -28.23
C SER A 184 10.80 9.14 -27.51
N LEU A 185 10.20 10.00 -28.32
CA LEU A 185 9.10 10.88 -27.96
C LEU A 185 7.84 10.40 -28.69
N ASP A 186 6.68 10.86 -28.26
CA ASP A 186 5.43 10.66 -28.97
C ASP A 186 5.33 11.54 -30.23
N GLU A 187 4.19 11.46 -30.93
CA GLU A 187 3.95 12.20 -32.17
C GLU A 187 3.87 13.73 -31.95
N GLU A 188 3.69 14.18 -30.70
CA GLU A 188 3.64 15.59 -30.31
C GLU A 188 4.99 16.08 -29.75
N ASP A 189 6.08 15.32 -29.96
CA ASP A 189 7.42 15.59 -29.42
C ASP A 189 7.45 15.69 -27.87
N LYS A 190 6.61 14.93 -27.17
CA LYS A 190 6.62 14.81 -25.69
C LYS A 190 7.13 13.44 -25.24
N PRO A 191 7.73 13.31 -24.05
CA PRO A 191 7.98 12.00 -23.47
C PRO A 191 6.65 11.27 -23.21
N HIS A 192 6.59 9.97 -23.50
CA HIS A 192 5.34 9.20 -23.48
C HIS A 192 4.59 9.22 -22.13
N ASN A 193 5.31 9.20 -21.01
CA ASN A 193 4.74 9.20 -19.66
C ASN A 193 5.81 9.55 -18.61
N PRO A 194 5.43 9.94 -17.38
CA PRO A 194 6.38 10.28 -16.30
C PRO A 194 7.14 9.07 -15.72
N MET A 195 6.75 7.82 -16.05
CA MET A 195 7.40 6.63 -15.48
C MET A 195 8.69 6.24 -16.21
N VAL A 196 8.94 6.82 -17.40
CA VAL A 196 10.20 6.71 -18.14
C VAL A 196 11.14 7.88 -17.82
N ASN A 197 12.45 7.70 -18.01
CA ASN A 197 13.46 8.71 -17.65
C ASN A 197 13.23 10.08 -18.32
N ALA A 198 12.86 10.08 -19.60
CA ALA A 198 12.59 11.32 -20.33
C ALA A 198 11.44 12.12 -19.70
N GLY A 199 10.33 11.45 -19.34
CA GLY A 199 9.21 12.10 -18.67
C GLY A 199 9.57 12.57 -17.26
N ALA A 200 10.28 11.75 -16.49
CA ALA A 200 10.78 12.11 -15.16
C ALA A 200 11.65 13.38 -15.16
N MET A 201 12.55 13.52 -16.14
CA MET A 201 13.37 14.73 -16.29
C MET A 201 12.54 15.98 -16.61
N VAL A 202 11.50 15.83 -17.44
CA VAL A 202 10.55 16.92 -17.71
C VAL A 202 9.76 17.27 -16.44
N ILE A 203 9.30 16.29 -15.67
CA ILE A 203 8.65 16.53 -14.37
C ILE A 203 9.58 17.26 -13.41
N SER A 204 10.85 16.82 -13.31
CA SER A 204 11.88 17.48 -12.51
C SER A 204 12.06 18.96 -12.89
N SER A 205 12.03 19.28 -14.19
CA SER A 205 12.10 20.67 -14.65
C SER A 205 10.87 21.51 -14.27
N LEU A 206 9.67 20.92 -14.29
CA LEU A 206 8.43 21.59 -13.88
C LEU A 206 8.42 21.93 -12.39
N ILE A 207 8.91 21.02 -11.54
CA ILE A 207 9.05 21.26 -10.10
C ILE A 207 10.03 22.40 -9.84
N LYS A 208 11.17 22.40 -10.55
CA LYS A 208 12.20 23.44 -10.43
C LYS A 208 11.69 24.84 -10.77
N VAL A 209 10.89 24.97 -11.83
CA VAL A 209 10.32 26.26 -12.28
C VAL A 209 9.20 26.73 -11.34
N ASN A 210 8.44 25.82 -10.73
CA ASN A 210 7.28 26.15 -9.89
C ASN A 210 7.64 26.29 -8.39
N ASN A 211 8.37 27.33 -7.95
CA ASN A 211 8.57 27.74 -6.53
C ASN A 211 8.98 26.68 -5.46
N LEU A 212 9.07 25.40 -5.82
CA LEU A 212 9.67 24.27 -5.11
C LEU A 212 11.08 24.06 -5.67
N SER A 213 11.79 25.17 -5.89
CA SER A 213 13.05 25.23 -6.62
C SER A 213 14.22 24.55 -5.89
N SER A 214 13.99 24.12 -4.64
CA SER A 214 15.02 23.52 -3.79
C SER A 214 14.72 22.05 -3.44
N PHE A 215 15.73 21.21 -3.56
CA PHE A 215 15.71 19.81 -3.11
C PHE A 215 15.21 19.61 -1.66
N PRO A 216 15.53 20.48 -0.68
CA PRO A 216 14.97 20.40 0.66
C PRO A 216 13.44 20.44 0.73
N GLN A 217 12.76 21.20 -0.14
CA GLN A 217 11.30 21.28 -0.14
C GLN A 217 10.68 19.97 -0.64
N VAL A 218 11.23 19.37 -1.70
CA VAL A 218 10.77 18.05 -2.17
C VAL A 218 11.06 16.97 -1.14
N MET A 219 12.22 17.01 -0.48
CA MET A 219 12.53 16.10 0.63
C MET A 219 11.51 16.20 1.76
N GLU A 220 11.01 17.40 2.08
CA GLU A 220 9.96 17.56 3.09
C GLU A 220 8.63 16.96 2.63
N PHE A 221 8.24 17.13 1.36
CA PHE A 221 7.09 16.42 0.79
C PHE A 221 7.24 14.90 0.90
N VAL A 222 8.39 14.35 0.53
CA VAL A 222 8.65 12.91 0.61
C VAL A 222 8.60 12.41 2.05
N LYS A 223 9.11 13.20 3.02
CA LYS A 223 8.98 12.89 4.46
C LYS A 223 7.53 12.87 4.93
N LYS A 224 6.71 13.83 4.52
CA LYS A 224 5.27 13.84 4.83
C LYS A 224 4.55 12.63 4.25
N ILE A 225 4.85 12.28 2.99
CA ILE A 225 4.31 11.08 2.33
C ILE A 225 4.70 9.80 3.10
N ALA A 226 5.90 9.77 3.70
CA ALA A 226 6.39 8.67 4.54
C ALA A 226 5.98 8.75 6.03
N GLY A 227 5.19 9.74 6.43
CA GLY A 227 4.81 9.95 7.83
C GLY A 227 5.99 10.24 8.77
N HIS A 228 7.01 10.94 8.26
CA HIS A 228 8.26 11.30 8.94
C HIS A 228 9.13 10.12 9.41
N GLU A 229 8.91 8.92 8.85
CA GLU A 229 9.85 7.80 8.95
C GLU A 229 11.12 8.08 8.13
N TYR A 230 12.07 7.14 8.13
CA TYR A 230 13.38 7.33 7.49
C TYR A 230 13.26 7.71 6.00
N VAL A 231 13.77 8.92 5.68
CA VAL A 231 14.03 9.41 4.32
C VAL A 231 15.39 10.09 4.33
N GLY A 232 16.35 9.46 3.65
CA GLY A 232 17.75 9.86 3.57
C GLY A 232 18.16 10.32 2.17
N PHE A 233 19.46 10.47 1.96
CA PHE A 233 20.03 10.86 0.67
C PHE A 233 21.45 10.30 0.53
N SER A 234 21.71 9.57 -0.56
CA SER A 234 23.03 9.04 -0.87
C SER A 234 23.77 9.99 -1.82
N ASN A 235 24.67 10.81 -1.26
CA ASN A 235 25.54 11.64 -2.10
C ASN A 235 26.47 10.77 -2.97
N ALA A 236 26.89 9.60 -2.49
CA ALA A 236 27.74 8.68 -3.26
C ALA A 236 27.03 8.17 -4.53
N THR A 237 25.76 7.77 -4.40
CA THR A 237 24.93 7.35 -5.54
C THR A 237 24.69 8.51 -6.48
N PHE A 238 24.39 9.70 -5.95
CA PHE A 238 24.20 10.91 -6.76
C PHE A 238 25.41 11.23 -7.63
N GLN A 239 26.62 11.26 -7.06
CA GLN A 239 27.84 11.52 -7.83
C GLN A 239 28.07 10.42 -8.88
N SER A 240 27.91 9.15 -8.49
CA SER A 240 28.10 8.02 -9.40
C SER A 240 27.11 8.04 -10.58
N GLU A 241 25.83 8.32 -10.34
CA GLU A 241 24.81 8.44 -11.39
C GLU A 241 25.07 9.63 -12.31
N LYS A 242 25.52 10.75 -11.76
CA LYS A 242 25.86 11.93 -12.53
C LYS A 242 27.07 11.68 -13.43
N GLU A 243 28.12 11.05 -12.93
CA GLU A 243 29.34 10.74 -13.69
C GLU A 243 29.13 9.69 -14.78
N THR A 244 28.23 8.72 -14.56
CA THR A 244 27.97 7.61 -15.51
C THR A 244 26.67 7.79 -16.30
N GLY A 245 26.03 8.95 -16.17
CA GLY A 245 24.69 9.24 -16.67
C GLY A 245 24.60 9.63 -18.14
N ASP A 246 25.58 9.27 -18.98
CA ASP A 246 25.72 9.68 -20.39
C ASP A 246 24.40 9.59 -21.18
N ARG A 247 23.66 8.50 -20.95
CA ARG A 247 22.38 8.28 -21.62
C ARG A 247 21.31 9.31 -21.21
N ASN A 248 21.25 9.67 -19.94
CA ASN A 248 20.30 10.70 -19.49
C ASN A 248 20.72 12.09 -20.01
N PHE A 249 22.03 12.36 -20.16
CA PHE A 249 22.50 13.56 -20.87
C PHE A 249 22.06 13.57 -22.34
N ALA A 250 22.21 12.45 -23.07
CA ALA A 250 21.73 12.33 -24.45
C ALA A 250 20.20 12.56 -24.55
N ILE A 251 19.42 11.99 -23.63
CA ILE A 251 17.97 12.26 -23.52
C ILE A 251 17.72 13.76 -23.30
N GLY A 252 18.45 14.37 -22.36
CA GLY A 252 18.33 15.78 -22.03
C GLY A 252 18.60 16.70 -23.23
N TYR A 253 19.70 16.49 -23.96
CA TYR A 253 20.02 17.27 -25.15
C TYR A 253 19.00 17.09 -26.26
N TYR A 254 18.52 15.86 -26.48
CA TYR A 254 17.47 15.59 -27.47
C TYR A 254 16.16 16.30 -27.13
N MET A 255 15.72 16.23 -25.87
CA MET A 255 14.53 16.96 -25.39
C MET A 255 14.71 18.48 -25.44
N LYS A 256 15.94 18.98 -25.24
CA LYS A 256 16.25 20.41 -25.36
C LYS A 256 16.12 20.89 -26.81
N GLU A 257 16.63 20.13 -27.77
CA GLU A 257 16.47 20.42 -29.20
C GLU A 257 14.98 20.46 -29.60
N LYS A 258 14.20 19.52 -29.09
CA LYS A 258 12.75 19.40 -29.32
C LYS A 258 11.88 20.35 -28.47
N LYS A 259 12.49 21.18 -27.63
CA LYS A 259 11.79 22.14 -26.74
C LYS A 259 10.76 21.47 -25.81
N CYS A 260 11.06 20.28 -25.29
CA CYS A 260 10.17 19.56 -24.38
C CYS A 260 10.14 20.17 -22.96
N PHE A 261 11.11 21.01 -22.60
CA PHE A 261 11.20 21.64 -21.28
C PHE A 261 10.37 22.94 -21.22
N PRO A 262 9.82 23.30 -20.04
CA PRO A 262 9.10 24.56 -19.87
C PRO A 262 10.01 25.77 -20.06
N ASP A 263 9.42 26.90 -20.47
CA ASP A 263 10.15 28.15 -20.63
C ASP A 263 10.84 28.55 -19.31
N GLY A 264 12.13 28.91 -19.40
CA GLY A 264 12.96 29.27 -18.26
C GLY A 264 13.59 28.10 -17.51
N ALA A 265 13.31 26.84 -17.87
CA ALA A 265 14.05 25.71 -17.33
C ALA A 265 15.43 25.56 -17.99
N ASP A 266 16.47 25.37 -17.16
CA ASP A 266 17.75 24.89 -17.61
C ASP A 266 17.79 23.35 -17.61
N MET A 267 18.26 22.76 -18.71
CA MET A 267 18.31 21.31 -18.89
C MET A 267 19.30 20.63 -17.95
N ILE A 268 20.45 21.24 -17.69
CA ILE A 268 21.48 20.69 -16.82
C ILE A 268 20.98 20.71 -15.37
N ASP A 269 20.36 21.81 -14.95
CA ASP A 269 19.75 21.91 -13.62
C ASP A 269 18.62 20.89 -13.41
N ALA A 270 17.78 20.66 -14.43
CA ALA A 270 16.73 19.65 -14.38
C ALA A 270 17.30 18.23 -14.27
N LEU A 271 18.39 17.94 -14.99
CA LEU A 271 19.04 16.64 -14.97
C LEU A 271 19.78 16.39 -13.64
N ASP A 272 20.48 17.40 -13.11
CA ASP A 272 21.09 17.35 -11.78
C ASP A 272 20.03 17.10 -10.70
N PHE A 273 18.90 17.77 -10.79
CA PHE A 273 17.79 17.56 -9.86
C PHE A 273 17.20 16.15 -9.98
N TYR A 274 17.02 15.64 -11.20
CA TYR A 274 16.58 14.27 -11.45
C TYR A 274 17.50 13.23 -10.79
N PHE A 275 18.83 13.40 -10.89
CA PHE A 275 19.80 12.51 -10.22
C PHE A 275 19.72 12.61 -8.70
N GLN A 276 19.49 13.81 -8.14
CA GLN A 276 19.29 13.97 -6.71
C GLN A 276 18.05 13.21 -6.23
N LEU A 277 16.93 13.31 -6.95
CA LEU A 277 15.69 12.61 -6.61
C LEU A 277 15.84 11.08 -6.69
N CYS A 278 16.55 10.56 -7.70
CA CYS A 278 16.83 9.12 -7.82
C CYS A 278 17.69 8.58 -6.66
N SER A 279 18.50 9.46 -6.04
CA SER A 279 19.43 9.14 -4.95
C SER A 279 18.83 9.32 -3.53
N ILE A 280 17.53 9.59 -3.42
CA ILE A 280 16.81 9.60 -2.14
C ILE A 280 16.81 8.19 -1.55
N GLU A 281 17.14 8.05 -0.28
CA GLU A 281 17.17 6.77 0.42
C GLU A 281 15.91 6.55 1.26
N VAL A 282 15.43 5.32 1.29
CA VAL A 282 14.30 4.86 2.12
C VAL A 282 14.62 3.49 2.70
N THR A 283 13.79 3.05 3.65
CA THR A 283 13.73 1.65 4.06
C THR A 283 12.47 0.99 3.50
N CYS A 284 12.31 -0.33 3.62
CA CYS A 284 11.04 -0.96 3.26
C CYS A 284 9.89 -0.37 4.10
N GLU A 285 10.16 -0.12 5.39
CA GLU A 285 9.15 0.40 6.31
C GLU A 285 8.64 1.78 5.89
N SER A 286 9.53 2.74 5.62
CA SER A 286 9.13 4.07 5.17
C SER A 286 8.51 4.03 3.76
N GLY A 287 9.06 3.24 2.84
CA GLY A 287 8.50 3.05 1.51
C GLY A 287 7.08 2.46 1.50
N SER A 288 6.77 1.56 2.43
CA SER A 288 5.42 0.99 2.56
C SER A 288 4.38 2.03 2.97
N ILE A 289 4.77 3.00 3.80
CA ILE A 289 3.93 4.12 4.19
C ILE A 289 3.73 5.07 3.02
N MET A 290 4.78 5.33 2.22
CA MET A 290 4.63 6.14 1.00
C MET A 290 3.60 5.53 0.03
N ALA A 291 3.69 4.22 -0.21
CA ALA A 291 2.70 3.49 -1.00
C ALA A 291 1.30 3.55 -0.37
N ALA A 292 1.20 3.49 0.96
CA ALA A 292 -0.08 3.53 1.67
C ALA A 292 -0.72 4.92 1.64
N THR A 293 0.08 5.99 1.62
CA THR A 293 -0.39 7.36 1.37
C THR A 293 -1.05 7.47 -0.01
N LEU A 294 -0.47 6.83 -1.03
CA LEU A 294 -1.11 6.74 -2.35
C LEU A 294 -2.36 5.84 -2.31
N ALA A 295 -2.33 4.72 -1.57
CA ALA A 295 -3.49 3.85 -1.38
C ALA A 295 -4.68 4.58 -0.71
N ASN A 296 -4.38 5.56 0.15
CA ASN A 296 -5.32 6.32 0.96
C ASN A 296 -5.66 7.69 0.35
N GLY A 297 -5.59 7.82 -0.97
CA GLY A 297 -6.03 9.04 -1.66
C GLY A 297 -5.20 10.29 -1.36
N GLY A 298 -3.96 10.13 -0.88
CA GLY A 298 -3.05 11.23 -0.57
C GLY A 298 -2.98 11.61 0.91
N ILE A 299 -3.72 10.91 1.76
CA ILE A 299 -3.69 11.10 3.22
C ILE A 299 -2.71 10.10 3.84
N CYS A 300 -1.69 10.59 4.56
CA CYS A 300 -0.74 9.71 5.21
C CYS A 300 -1.43 8.88 6.32
N PRO A 301 -1.40 7.54 6.26
CA PRO A 301 -2.22 6.70 7.13
C PRO A 301 -1.82 6.75 8.61
N ILE A 302 -0.57 7.09 8.91
CA ILE A 302 -0.05 7.13 10.28
C ILE A 302 -0.01 8.53 10.90
N THR A 303 -0.30 9.59 10.13
CA THR A 303 -0.36 10.97 10.66
C THR A 303 -1.75 11.60 10.46
N GLY A 304 -2.51 11.15 9.47
CA GLY A 304 -3.76 11.79 9.04
C GLY A 304 -3.56 13.08 8.23
N GLU A 305 -2.33 13.45 7.91
CA GLU A 305 -2.04 14.64 7.09
C GLU A 305 -2.45 14.40 5.64
N HIS A 306 -3.16 15.35 5.04
CA HIS A 306 -3.51 15.34 3.62
C HIS A 306 -2.34 15.94 2.80
N VAL A 307 -1.49 15.06 2.26
CA VAL A 307 -0.21 15.44 1.65
C VAL A 307 -0.32 15.67 0.14
N LEU A 308 -1.20 14.94 -0.54
CA LEU A 308 -1.41 15.02 -1.99
C LEU A 308 -2.91 15.15 -2.28
N CYS A 309 -3.27 15.85 -3.36
CA CYS A 309 -4.66 15.90 -3.79
C CYS A 309 -5.09 14.58 -4.45
N ALA A 310 -6.37 14.23 -4.32
CA ALA A 310 -6.92 13.00 -4.86
C ALA A 310 -6.73 12.85 -6.39
N GLU A 311 -6.72 13.98 -7.12
CA GLU A 311 -6.44 14.00 -8.56
C GLU A 311 -5.03 13.50 -8.87
N ALA A 312 -4.01 14.07 -8.20
CA ALA A 312 -2.62 13.65 -8.35
C ALA A 312 -2.46 12.15 -8.07
N VAL A 313 -3.07 11.67 -6.98
CA VAL A 313 -2.99 10.25 -6.60
C VAL A 313 -3.64 9.35 -7.65
N ARG A 314 -4.85 9.68 -8.11
CA ARG A 314 -5.55 8.89 -9.15
C ARG A 314 -4.72 8.78 -10.42
N ASN A 315 -4.15 9.88 -10.89
CA ASN A 315 -3.36 9.88 -12.12
C ASN A 315 -2.08 9.08 -11.96
N THR A 316 -1.39 9.25 -10.82
CA THR A 316 -0.17 8.50 -10.49
C THR A 316 -0.43 7.00 -10.48
N LEU A 317 -1.50 6.54 -9.82
CA LEU A 317 -1.87 5.12 -9.78
C LEU A 317 -2.22 4.57 -11.16
N SER A 318 -2.88 5.36 -11.99
CA SER A 318 -3.22 4.97 -13.37
C SER A 318 -1.95 4.75 -14.21
N LEU A 319 -0.98 5.66 -14.11
CA LEU A 319 0.29 5.55 -14.84
C LEU A 319 1.22 4.48 -14.25
N MET A 320 1.19 4.25 -12.93
CA MET A 320 1.89 3.13 -12.31
C MET A 320 1.35 1.79 -12.82
N HIS A 321 0.03 1.69 -13.02
CA HIS A 321 -0.60 0.48 -13.53
C HIS A 321 -0.13 0.13 -14.95
N SER A 322 -0.11 1.10 -15.87
CA SER A 322 0.22 0.85 -17.27
C SER A 322 1.71 0.96 -17.63
N CYS A 323 2.50 1.73 -16.86
CA CYS A 323 3.84 2.16 -17.25
C CYS A 323 4.93 1.92 -16.18
N GLY A 324 4.60 1.32 -15.04
CA GLY A 324 5.48 1.37 -13.86
C GLY A 324 6.60 0.31 -13.77
N MET A 325 6.52 -0.79 -14.52
CA MET A 325 7.42 -1.95 -14.39
C MET A 325 8.30 -2.19 -15.62
N TYR A 326 8.78 -1.11 -16.25
CA TYR A 326 9.56 -1.14 -17.48
C TYR A 326 8.82 -1.92 -18.59
N ASP A 327 9.54 -2.74 -19.36
CA ASP A 327 8.96 -3.57 -20.43
C ASP A 327 8.01 -4.66 -19.88
N PHE A 328 8.02 -4.91 -18.56
CA PHE A 328 7.10 -5.85 -17.90
C PHE A 328 5.77 -5.21 -17.51
N SER A 329 5.56 -3.90 -17.71
CA SER A 329 4.36 -3.18 -17.25
C SER A 329 3.05 -3.83 -17.73
N GLY A 330 2.96 -4.21 -19.02
CA GLY A 330 1.77 -4.87 -19.55
C GLY A 330 1.51 -6.25 -18.93
N GLN A 331 2.56 -7.04 -18.71
CA GLN A 331 2.43 -8.36 -18.06
C GLN A 331 2.09 -8.24 -16.57
N MET A 332 2.67 -7.26 -15.88
CA MET A 332 2.33 -6.93 -14.50
C MET A 332 0.86 -6.52 -14.39
N ALA A 333 0.40 -5.61 -15.26
CA ALA A 333 -0.99 -5.15 -15.28
C ALA A 333 -1.98 -6.30 -15.56
N PHE A 334 -1.60 -7.26 -16.40
CA PHE A 334 -2.45 -8.39 -16.74
C PHE A 334 -2.48 -9.50 -15.68
N HIS A 335 -1.31 -9.88 -15.12
CA HIS A 335 -1.21 -11.00 -14.19
C HIS A 335 -1.38 -10.60 -12.72
N VAL A 336 -0.88 -9.43 -12.35
CA VAL A 336 -0.95 -8.92 -10.97
C VAL A 336 -2.05 -7.87 -10.84
N GLY A 337 -2.20 -7.00 -11.84
CA GLY A 337 -3.30 -6.03 -11.89
C GLY A 337 -3.27 -5.02 -10.74
N LEU A 338 -2.08 -4.65 -10.26
CA LEU A 338 -1.90 -3.65 -9.21
C LEU A 338 -0.95 -2.55 -9.69
N PRO A 339 -1.20 -1.28 -9.35
CA PRO A 339 -0.25 -0.19 -9.58
C PRO A 339 1.08 -0.48 -8.86
N ALA A 340 2.17 -0.49 -9.62
CA ALA A 340 3.51 -0.72 -9.06
C ALA A 340 4.55 0.12 -9.77
N LYS A 341 5.68 0.40 -9.11
CA LYS A 341 6.88 0.96 -9.73
C LYS A 341 8.11 0.22 -9.25
N SER A 342 8.96 -0.19 -10.17
CA SER A 342 10.27 -0.76 -9.83
C SER A 342 11.41 0.25 -9.97
N GLY A 343 12.45 0.05 -9.17
CA GLY A 343 13.73 0.77 -9.20
C GLY A 343 14.89 -0.21 -9.37
N VAL A 344 15.95 0.24 -10.04
CA VAL A 344 17.17 -0.57 -10.30
C VAL A 344 17.95 -0.92 -9.02
N SER A 345 17.56 -0.35 -7.87
CA SER A 345 18.05 -0.76 -6.54
C SER A 345 17.47 -2.10 -6.06
N GLY A 346 16.54 -2.69 -6.80
CA GLY A 346 15.80 -3.88 -6.36
C GLY A 346 14.50 -3.56 -5.62
N ALA A 347 14.11 -2.28 -5.58
CA ALA A 347 12.87 -1.84 -4.96
C ALA A 347 11.66 -2.10 -5.88
N VAL A 348 10.53 -2.45 -5.26
CA VAL A 348 9.20 -2.49 -5.88
C VAL A 348 8.21 -1.83 -4.93
N LEU A 349 7.77 -0.63 -5.30
CA LEU A 349 6.70 0.12 -4.64
C LEU A 349 5.35 -0.37 -5.22
N LEU A 350 4.52 -1.01 -4.41
CA LEU A 350 3.25 -1.61 -4.83
C LEU A 350 2.10 -0.96 -4.04
N VAL A 351 1.01 -0.63 -4.73
CA VAL A 351 -0.18 -0.05 -4.12
C VAL A 351 -1.38 -0.95 -4.34
N VAL A 352 -2.11 -1.26 -3.27
CA VAL A 352 -3.45 -1.85 -3.31
C VAL A 352 -4.44 -0.73 -2.93
N PRO A 353 -5.06 -0.05 -3.92
CA PRO A 353 -5.88 1.13 -3.65
C PRO A 353 -6.97 0.85 -2.61
N ASN A 354 -7.14 1.79 -1.67
CA ASN A 354 -8.07 1.70 -0.54
C ASN A 354 -7.81 0.57 0.46
N VAL A 355 -6.67 -0.14 0.38
CA VAL A 355 -6.33 -1.24 1.30
C VAL A 355 -4.98 -1.01 1.95
N MET A 356 -3.90 -1.00 1.17
CA MET A 356 -2.54 -0.93 1.71
C MET A 356 -1.50 -0.51 0.67
N GLY A 357 -0.37 -0.04 1.17
CA GLY A 357 0.88 0.07 0.44
C GLY A 357 1.87 -1.02 0.84
N VAL A 358 2.70 -1.45 -0.10
CA VAL A 358 3.73 -2.47 0.09
C VAL A 358 5.03 -1.98 -0.53
N MET A 359 6.14 -2.20 0.16
CA MET A 359 7.48 -2.04 -0.39
C MET A 359 8.21 -3.37 -0.29
N CYS A 360 8.65 -3.88 -1.43
CA CYS A 360 9.54 -5.03 -1.51
C CYS A 360 10.94 -4.56 -1.91
N TRP A 361 11.98 -5.16 -1.35
CA TRP A 361 13.35 -4.84 -1.73
C TRP A 361 14.21 -6.10 -1.80
N SER A 362 14.69 -6.42 -3.00
CA SER A 362 15.74 -7.41 -3.23
C SER A 362 16.61 -6.97 -4.40
N PRO A 363 17.91 -6.72 -4.19
CA PRO A 363 18.82 -6.21 -5.24
C PRO A 363 18.92 -7.04 -6.53
N PRO A 364 18.83 -8.39 -6.53
CA PRO A 364 18.88 -9.18 -7.76
C PRO A 364 17.72 -8.84 -8.72
N LEU A 365 18.08 -8.39 -9.92
CA LEU A 365 17.14 -7.99 -10.97
C LEU A 365 16.99 -9.07 -12.05
N ASP A 366 15.84 -9.08 -12.72
CA ASP A 366 15.62 -9.82 -13.96
C ASP A 366 16.27 -9.11 -15.16
N ARG A 367 16.07 -9.68 -16.36
CA ARG A 367 16.63 -9.15 -17.61
C ARG A 367 16.05 -7.80 -18.05
N VAL A 368 14.92 -7.38 -17.48
CA VAL A 368 14.24 -6.12 -17.81
C VAL A 368 14.37 -5.07 -16.69
N GLY A 369 15.09 -5.39 -15.62
CA GLY A 369 15.47 -4.47 -14.54
C GLY A 369 14.54 -4.47 -13.33
N ASN A 370 13.62 -5.44 -13.21
CA ASN A 370 12.75 -5.56 -12.04
C ASN A 370 13.31 -6.54 -11.00
N SER A 371 13.04 -6.30 -9.72
CA SER A 371 13.44 -7.23 -8.65
C SER A 371 12.78 -8.60 -8.81
N VAL A 372 13.56 -9.68 -8.88
CA VAL A 372 13.03 -11.02 -9.13
C VAL A 372 12.12 -11.47 -7.98
N ARG A 373 12.58 -11.33 -6.73
CA ARG A 373 11.78 -11.67 -5.54
C ARG A 373 10.59 -10.71 -5.37
N GLY A 374 10.78 -9.43 -5.66
CA GLY A 374 9.69 -8.44 -5.61
C GLY A 374 8.52 -8.79 -6.52
N ILE A 375 8.79 -9.12 -7.79
CA ILE A 375 7.76 -9.54 -8.75
C ILE A 375 7.08 -10.83 -8.29
N ARG A 376 7.87 -11.83 -7.86
CA ARG A 376 7.34 -13.11 -7.41
C ARG A 376 6.42 -12.95 -6.19
N PHE A 377 6.81 -12.12 -5.23
CA PHE A 377 5.97 -11.78 -4.07
C PHE A 377 4.65 -11.14 -4.51
N CYS A 378 4.67 -10.20 -5.45
CA CYS A 378 3.45 -9.57 -5.97
C CYS A 378 2.50 -10.59 -6.62
N GLN A 379 3.04 -11.54 -7.38
CA GLN A 379 2.26 -12.62 -8.01
C GLN A 379 1.63 -13.54 -6.97
N GLU A 380 2.38 -13.95 -5.94
CA GLU A 380 1.84 -14.79 -4.86
C GLU A 380 0.83 -14.03 -3.99
N LEU A 381 1.01 -12.73 -3.79
CA LEU A 381 0.05 -11.90 -3.07
C LEU A 381 -1.34 -11.96 -3.75
N VAL A 382 -1.40 -11.77 -5.08
CA VAL A 382 -2.68 -11.80 -5.81
C VAL A 382 -3.18 -13.22 -6.12
N SER A 383 -2.32 -14.24 -6.01
CA SER A 383 -2.73 -15.65 -6.12
C SER A 383 -3.53 -16.06 -4.88
N HIS A 384 -3.12 -15.56 -3.71
CA HIS A 384 -3.76 -15.82 -2.43
C HIS A 384 -4.95 -14.90 -2.14
N PHE A 385 -4.87 -13.62 -2.50
CA PHE A 385 -5.88 -12.62 -2.15
C PHE A 385 -6.58 -12.01 -3.36
N ASN A 386 -7.86 -11.62 -3.20
CA ASN A 386 -8.67 -10.97 -4.24
C ASN A 386 -8.32 -9.47 -4.42
N PHE A 387 -7.03 -9.16 -4.52
CA PHE A 387 -6.51 -7.80 -4.66
C PHE A 387 -6.31 -7.34 -6.10
N HIS A 388 -6.34 -8.24 -7.08
CA HIS A 388 -6.23 -7.84 -8.48
C HIS A 388 -7.30 -6.79 -8.80
N ASN A 389 -6.97 -5.69 -9.49
CA ASN A 389 -7.89 -4.56 -9.68
C ASN A 389 -9.21 -4.94 -10.38
N TYR A 390 -9.20 -6.05 -11.13
CA TYR A 390 -10.37 -6.61 -11.82
C TYR A 390 -10.92 -7.90 -11.17
N ASP A 391 -10.46 -8.29 -9.98
CA ASP A 391 -11.10 -9.36 -9.22
C ASP A 391 -12.47 -8.93 -8.70
N ASN A 392 -13.39 -9.88 -8.62
CA ASN A 392 -14.73 -9.63 -8.11
C ASN A 392 -14.73 -9.69 -6.58
N LEU A 393 -15.27 -8.66 -5.91
CA LEU A 393 -15.35 -8.62 -4.44
C LEU A 393 -16.42 -9.55 -3.85
N ARG A 394 -17.32 -10.11 -4.65
CA ARG A 394 -18.41 -11.01 -4.23
C ARG A 394 -18.20 -12.46 -4.66
N HIS A 395 -17.62 -12.67 -5.84
CA HIS A 395 -17.49 -13.95 -6.52
C HIS A 395 -16.03 -14.24 -6.87
N PHE A 396 -15.26 -14.67 -5.88
CA PHE A 396 -13.87 -15.08 -6.06
C PHE A 396 -13.74 -16.56 -5.67
N VAL A 397 -13.11 -17.36 -6.53
CA VAL A 397 -12.96 -18.80 -6.32
C VAL A 397 -11.57 -19.05 -5.71
N LYS A 398 -11.52 -19.66 -4.51
CA LYS A 398 -10.31 -20.08 -3.76
C LYS A 398 -9.41 -18.97 -3.19
N LYS A 399 -9.55 -17.71 -3.63
CA LYS A 399 -8.84 -16.57 -3.03
C LYS A 399 -9.45 -16.18 -1.68
N GLN A 400 -8.69 -15.47 -0.85
CA GLN A 400 -9.15 -14.89 0.41
C GLN A 400 -9.42 -13.39 0.24
N ASP A 401 -10.36 -12.86 1.01
CA ASP A 401 -10.60 -11.41 1.12
C ASP A 401 -10.35 -10.95 2.56
N PRO A 402 -9.17 -10.38 2.86
CA PRO A 402 -8.80 -10.01 4.22
C PRO A 402 -9.58 -8.79 4.73
N ARG A 403 -10.45 -8.19 3.91
CA ARG A 403 -11.37 -7.12 4.33
C ARG A 403 -12.59 -7.65 5.07
N ARG A 404 -12.86 -8.95 4.98
CA ARG A 404 -14.01 -9.61 5.62
C ARG A 404 -13.58 -10.32 6.90
N GLN A 405 -14.51 -10.45 7.85
CA GLN A 405 -14.31 -11.26 9.05
C GLN A 405 -14.71 -12.71 8.76
N ASP A 406 -14.02 -13.66 9.37
CA ASP A 406 -14.40 -15.07 9.32
C ASP A 406 -15.86 -15.25 9.77
N GLY A 407 -16.73 -15.72 8.85
CA GLY A 407 -18.17 -15.94 9.09
C GLY A 407 -19.12 -15.06 8.27
N ASP A 408 -18.62 -14.02 7.59
CA ASP A 408 -19.43 -13.21 6.64
C ASP A 408 -19.67 -13.94 5.29
N ASP A 409 -18.99 -15.07 5.09
CA ASP A 409 -19.11 -15.97 3.94
C ASP A 409 -20.39 -16.83 3.93
N ARG A 410 -21.51 -16.32 4.45
CA ARG A 410 -22.83 -16.95 4.25
C ARG A 410 -23.17 -17.06 2.76
N VAL A 411 -22.57 -16.22 1.91
CA VAL A 411 -22.74 -16.26 0.45
C VAL A 411 -22.04 -17.47 -0.17
N SER A 412 -20.86 -17.88 0.30
CA SER A 412 -20.18 -19.10 -0.20
C SER A 412 -20.97 -20.38 0.13
N LEU A 413 -21.67 -20.40 1.27
CA LEU A 413 -22.55 -21.51 1.64
C LEU A 413 -23.83 -21.55 0.76
N CYS A 414 -24.40 -20.38 0.45
CA CYS A 414 -25.55 -20.27 -0.45
C CYS A 414 -25.22 -20.75 -1.87
N PHE A 415 -24.02 -20.46 -2.38
CA PHE A 415 -23.60 -20.95 -3.70
C PHE A 415 -23.38 -22.47 -3.74
N GLN A 416 -22.86 -23.10 -2.67
CA GLN A 416 -22.82 -24.57 -2.62
C GLN A 416 -24.22 -25.19 -2.62
N LEU A 417 -25.22 -24.49 -2.08
CA LEU A 417 -26.62 -24.91 -2.12
C LEU A 417 -27.23 -24.67 -3.51
N ASP A 418 -26.97 -23.53 -4.15
CA ASP A 418 -27.53 -23.20 -5.47
C ASP A 418 -26.95 -24.05 -6.61
N VAL A 419 -25.64 -24.33 -6.59
CA VAL A 419 -25.02 -25.22 -7.59
C VAL A 419 -25.50 -26.66 -7.41
N ARG A 420 -25.76 -27.09 -6.18
CA ARG A 420 -26.43 -28.38 -5.91
C ARG A 420 -27.88 -28.34 -6.42
N CYS A 421 -28.66 -27.31 -6.12
CA CYS A 421 -30.04 -27.15 -6.61
C CYS A 421 -30.13 -27.12 -8.15
N LEU A 422 -29.16 -26.53 -8.84
CA LEU A 422 -29.07 -26.53 -10.31
C LEU A 422 -28.71 -27.92 -10.87
N GLN A 423 -27.90 -28.71 -10.17
CA GLN A 423 -27.67 -30.12 -10.53
C GLN A 423 -28.91 -31.00 -10.30
N TRP A 424 -29.76 -30.68 -9.32
CA TRP A 424 -31.04 -31.38 -9.09
C TRP A 424 -32.09 -31.14 -10.19
N ARG A 425 -32.03 -30.00 -10.90
CA ARG A 425 -32.95 -29.71 -12.02
C ARG A 425 -32.61 -30.43 -13.34
N ARG A 426 -31.48 -31.14 -13.42
CA ARG A 426 -31.08 -31.94 -14.61
C ARG A 426 -31.39 -33.43 -14.51
N VAL A 427 -32.01 -33.88 -13.41
CA VAL A 427 -32.44 -35.27 -13.28
C VAL A 427 -33.91 -35.36 -13.69
N GLY A 428 -34.17 -35.99 -14.84
CA GLY A 428 -35.52 -36.19 -15.36
C GLY A 428 -36.44 -36.96 -14.38
N PRO A 429 -37.77 -36.85 -14.55
CA PRO A 429 -38.78 -37.28 -13.57
C PRO A 429 -38.77 -38.76 -13.18
N GLU A 430 -37.97 -39.62 -13.82
CA GLU A 430 -37.95 -41.06 -13.55
C GLU A 430 -36.95 -41.53 -12.48
N LYS A 431 -36.02 -40.68 -12.01
CA LYS A 431 -35.03 -41.08 -10.98
C LYS A 431 -35.29 -40.54 -9.56
N VAL A 432 -36.39 -39.81 -9.36
CA VAL A 432 -36.73 -39.22 -8.05
C VAL A 432 -37.44 -40.22 -7.11
N ARG A 433 -37.93 -41.36 -7.62
CA ARG A 433 -38.71 -42.34 -6.81
C ARG A 433 -37.90 -43.35 -5.99
N GLN A 434 -36.57 -43.43 -6.13
CA GLN A 434 -35.77 -44.48 -5.47
C GLN A 434 -34.80 -44.00 -4.37
N ARG A 435 -34.81 -42.72 -3.98
CA ARG A 435 -33.92 -42.21 -2.89
C ARG A 435 -34.59 -41.32 -1.83
N ALA A 436 -35.92 -41.29 -1.78
CA ALA A 436 -36.67 -40.49 -0.80
C ALA A 436 -36.94 -41.21 0.54
N SER A 437 -36.03 -42.07 1.01
CA SER A 437 -36.21 -42.82 2.27
C SER A 437 -35.13 -42.56 3.34
N LEU A 438 -34.23 -41.59 3.16
CA LEU A 438 -33.09 -41.43 4.08
C LEU A 438 -32.95 -40.08 4.81
N PHE A 439 -33.82 -39.10 4.61
CA PHE A 439 -33.80 -37.88 5.43
C PHE A 439 -35.22 -37.31 5.63
N CYS A 440 -35.95 -37.85 6.61
CA CYS A 440 -37.11 -37.19 7.20
C CYS A 440 -36.70 -36.65 8.59
N VAL A 441 -36.60 -35.33 8.72
CA VAL A 441 -36.73 -34.63 10.01
C VAL A 441 -38.05 -33.85 9.94
N PRO A 442 -38.90 -33.85 10.99
CA PRO A 442 -40.26 -33.31 10.89
C PRO A 442 -40.26 -31.79 10.77
N VAL A 443 -40.99 -31.28 9.78
CA VAL A 443 -41.32 -29.87 9.62
C VAL A 443 -42.35 -29.50 10.68
N ASN A 444 -41.91 -28.99 11.82
CA ASN A 444 -42.75 -28.24 12.76
C ASN A 444 -41.86 -27.35 13.64
N LYS A 445 -41.60 -26.14 13.14
CA LYS A 445 -41.24 -24.88 13.86
C LYS A 445 -40.51 -23.93 12.92
N TRP A 446 -41.25 -23.20 12.10
CA TRP A 446 -40.80 -21.93 11.52
C TRP A 446 -41.91 -20.90 11.81
N PRO A 447 -41.63 -19.81 12.56
CA PRO A 447 -42.59 -18.73 12.71
C PRO A 447 -42.69 -17.94 11.39
N SER A 448 -43.92 -17.79 10.94
CA SER A 448 -44.36 -16.90 9.87
C SER A 448 -43.98 -15.44 10.15
N LEU A 449 -43.34 -14.77 9.19
CA LEU A 449 -43.45 -13.32 8.94
C LEU A 449 -42.65 -13.02 7.67
N TYR A 450 -43.34 -12.85 6.54
CA TYR A 450 -43.04 -11.90 5.45
C TYR A 450 -43.99 -12.19 4.29
N HIS A 451 -45.14 -11.52 4.30
CA HIS A 451 -45.99 -11.28 3.13
C HIS A 451 -46.25 -9.76 3.09
N GLN A 452 -46.35 -9.21 1.86
CA GLN A 452 -46.60 -7.80 1.48
C GLN A 452 -45.32 -6.94 1.41
N ASN A 453 -44.90 -6.33 0.30
CA ASN A 453 -45.55 -5.91 -0.94
C ASN A 453 -44.56 -5.94 -2.11
N CYS A 454 -44.94 -6.52 -3.25
CA CYS A 454 -44.41 -6.16 -4.57
C CYS A 454 -45.60 -5.76 -5.43
N SER A 455 -45.82 -4.45 -5.53
CA SER A 455 -46.59 -3.81 -6.59
C SER A 455 -46.02 -2.40 -6.77
N ASP A 456 -45.63 -2.11 -8.01
CA ASP A 456 -45.35 -0.79 -8.61
C ASP A 456 -43.97 -0.14 -8.33
N PHE A 457 -42.98 -0.45 -9.17
CA PHE A 457 -42.34 0.44 -10.18
C PHE A 457 -41.12 -0.21 -10.83
#